data_AF-A0A2R7UI11-F1
#
_entry.id   AF-A0A2R7UI11-F1
#
_cell.length_a   1.000
_cell.length_b   1.000
_cell.length_c   1.000
_cell.angle_alpha   90.00
_cell.angle_beta   90.00
_cell.angle_gamma   90.00
#
_symmetry.space_group_name_H-M   'P 1'
#
loop_
_entity.id
_entity.type
_entity.pdbx_description
1 polymer ?
#
loop_
_entity_poly.entity_id
_entity_poly.type
_entity_poly.pdbx_seq_one_letter_code
_entity_poly.pdbx_strand_id
1 'polypeptide(L)' 'MLMAMGTANAADSEIVRIGFAGPLTGPSAHQGQDVEHGIQIAVDEANEQQLKIGDKVARFKLVSEDDVADPRTGTAVAQR' A
#
# COMPACT_ATOMS: atom_id res chain seq x y z
N MET A 1 40.87 22.65 -7.05
CA MET A 1 39.53 22.90 -6.46
C MET A 1 38.80 21.57 -6.42
N LEU A 2 38.88 20.89 -5.27
CA LEU A 2 38.33 19.54 -5.08
C LEU A 2 36.84 19.67 -4.77
N MET A 3 35.96 19.29 -5.70
CA MET A 3 34.52 19.21 -5.42
C MET A 3 34.25 18.00 -4.54
N ALA A 4 33.86 18.25 -3.29
CA ALA A 4 33.31 17.24 -2.41
C ALA A 4 31.96 16.77 -3.00
N MET A 5 31.92 15.53 -3.47
CA MET A 5 30.66 14.85 -3.77
C MET A 5 29.96 14.58 -2.43
N GLY A 6 28.99 15.43 -2.09
CA GLY A 6 28.08 15.16 -0.98
C GLY A 6 27.34 13.86 -1.26
N THR A 7 27.49 12.88 -0.38
CA THR A 7 26.65 11.69 -0.35
C THR A 7 25.22 12.15 -0.15
N ALA A 8 24.40 12.08 -1.20
CA ALA A 8 22.97 12.23 -1.06
C ALA A 8 22.48 11.14 -0.11
N ASN A 9 22.12 11.51 1.13
CA ASN A 9 21.34 10.64 1.98
C ASN A 9 20.09 10.28 1.16
N ALA A 10 19.95 9.01 0.79
CA ALA A 10 18.66 8.49 0.34
C ALA A 10 17.66 8.90 1.41
N ALA A 11 16.68 9.73 1.05
CA ALA A 11 15.68 10.21 1.99
C ALA A 11 15.08 9.01 2.72
N ASP A 12 15.21 8.98 4.04
CA ASP A 12 14.72 7.89 4.88
C ASP A 12 13.21 7.79 4.66
N SER A 13 12.77 6.76 3.91
CA SER A 13 11.38 6.59 3.52
C SER A 13 10.63 5.79 4.57
N GLU A 14 9.51 6.30 5.05
CA GLU A 14 8.63 5.57 5.97
C GLU A 14 7.62 4.73 5.18
N ILE A 15 7.62 3.41 5.39
CA ILE A 15 6.67 2.51 4.72
C ILE A 15 5.33 2.54 5.46
N VAL A 16 4.31 3.06 4.80
CA VAL A 16 2.92 3.06 5.29
C VAL A 16 2.17 1.92 4.63
N ARG A 17 1.74 0.93 5.42
CA ARG A 17 0.97 -0.22 4.91
C ARG A 17 -0.51 0.11 4.91
N ILE A 18 -1.17 -0.14 3.78
CA ILE A 18 -2.60 0.04 3.59
C ILE A 18 -3.23 -1.34 3.46
N GLY A 19 -4.06 -1.73 4.42
CA GLY A 19 -4.75 -3.02 4.40
C GLY A 19 -6.02 -2.97 3.56
N PHE A 20 -6.22 -3.98 2.71
CA PHE A 20 -7.46 -4.23 1.99
C PHE A 20 -7.90 -5.67 2.23
N ALA A 21 -9.13 -5.84 2.70
CA ALA A 21 -9.79 -7.14 2.79
C ALA A 21 -10.97 -7.14 1.83
N GLY A 22 -11.01 -8.11 0.92
CA GLY A 22 -12.11 -8.26 -0.02
C GLY A 22 -12.12 -9.64 -0.67
N PRO A 23 -13.16 -9.97 -1.45
CA PRO A 23 -13.27 -11.25 -2.10
C PRO A 23 -12.32 -11.28 -3.31
N LEU A 24 -11.12 -11.81 -3.12
CA LEU A 24 -10.11 -11.91 -4.19
C LEU A 24 -10.21 -13.24 -4.93
N THR A 25 -10.96 -14.19 -4.36
CA THR A 25 -11.28 -15.48 -4.99
C THR A 25 -12.78 -15.78 -4.96
N GLY A 26 -13.18 -16.85 -5.67
CA GLY A 26 -14.57 -17.29 -5.73
C GLY A 26 -15.47 -16.50 -6.69
N PRO A 27 -16.80 -16.64 -6.58
CA PRO A 27 -17.76 -16.05 -7.54
C PRO A 27 -17.72 -14.52 -7.61
N SER A 28 -17.32 -13.86 -6.51
CA SER A 28 -17.24 -12.40 -6.41
C SER A 28 -15.83 -11.84 -6.64
N ALA A 29 -14.87 -12.68 -7.08
CA ALA A 29 -13.46 -12.30 -7.27
C ALA A 29 -13.28 -11.05 -8.14
N HIS A 30 -14.06 -10.94 -9.23
CA HIS A 30 -13.96 -9.81 -10.15
C HIS A 30 -14.22 -8.48 -9.44
N GLN A 31 -15.22 -8.43 -8.56
CA GLN A 31 -15.53 -7.22 -7.81
C GLN A 31 -14.40 -6.85 -6.83
N GLY A 32 -13.84 -7.83 -6.12
CA GLY A 32 -12.72 -7.58 -5.20
C GLY A 32 -11.45 -7.12 -5.93
N GLN A 33 -11.16 -7.72 -7.09
CA GLN A 33 -10.04 -7.34 -7.95
C GLN A 33 -10.19 -5.94 -8.54
N ASP A 34 -11.41 -5.56 -8.98
CA ASP A 34 -11.67 -4.20 -9.46
C ASP A 34 -11.38 -3.15 -8.37
N VAL A 35 -11.79 -3.43 -7.14
CA VAL A 35 -11.52 -2.56 -5.99
C VAL A 35 -10.03 -2.56 -5.64
N GLU A 36 -9.37 -3.72 -5.59
CA GLU A 36 -7.94 -3.84 -5.35
C GLU A 36 -7.11 -3.00 -6.34
N HIS A 37 -7.43 -3.11 -7.63
CA HIS A 37 -6.78 -2.34 -8.68
C HIS A 37 -7.00 -0.83 -8.51
N GLY A 38 -8.21 -0.41 -8.12
CA GLY A 38 -8.50 0.99 -7.81
C GLY A 38 -7.65 1.52 -6.65
N ILE A 39 -7.47 0.71 -5.60
CA ILE A 39 -6.61 1.06 -4.46
C ILE A 39 -5.15 1.13 -4.89
N GLN A 40 -4.70 0.19 -5.73
CA GLN A 40 -3.33 0.18 -6.23
C GLN A 40 -3.00 1.44 -7.04
N ILE A 41 -3.91 1.89 -7.92
CA ILE A 41 -3.75 3.17 -8.64
C ILE A 41 -3.60 4.33 -7.66
N ALA A 42 -4.46 4.42 -6.64
CA ALA A 42 -4.37 5.48 -5.64
C ALA A 42 -3.07 5.44 -4.83
N VAL A 43 -2.57 4.25 -4.51
CA VAL A 43 -1.27 4.05 -3.84
C VAL A 43 -0.12 4.52 -4.72
N ASP A 44 -0.15 4.20 -6.01
CA ASP A 44 0.87 4.61 -6.97
C ASP A 44 0.88 6.13 -7.15
N GLU A 45 -0.29 6.75 -7.35
CA GLU A 45 -0.43 8.21 -7.43
C GLU A 45 0.05 8.91 -6.14
N ALA A 46 -0.22 8.34 -4.95
CA ALA A 46 0.25 8.90 -3.69
C ALA A 46 1.78 8.79 -3.54
N ASN A 47 2.38 7.70 -4.02
CA ASN A 47 3.83 7.49 -4.01
C ASN A 47 4.55 8.46 -4.97
N GLU A 48 3.95 8.79 -6.11
CA GLU A 48 4.49 9.77 -7.06
C GLU A 48 4.55 11.18 -6.48
N GLN A 49 3.62 11.52 -5.59
CA GLN A 49 3.57 12.83 -4.92
C GLN A 49 4.68 13.03 -3.87
N GLN A 50 5.42 11.97 -3.52
CA GLN A 50 6.48 12.01 -2.49
C GLN A 50 5.99 12.68 -1.19
N LEU A 51 4.78 12.32 -0.76
CA LEU A 51 4.15 12.86 0.44
C LEU A 51 5.06 12.66 1.66
N LYS A 52 5.03 13.59 2.61
CA LYS A 52 5.84 13.51 3.82
C LYS A 52 4.98 13.23 5.05
N ILE A 53 5.48 12.37 5.93
CA ILE A 53 4.97 12.18 7.29
C ILE A 53 6.10 12.59 8.23
N GLY A 54 5.90 13.72 8.91
CA GLY A 54 7.00 14.40 9.61
C GLY A 54 8.11 14.79 8.62
N ASP A 55 9.34 14.36 8.92
CA ASP A 55 10.53 14.64 8.09
C ASP A 55 10.81 13.57 7.04
N LYS A 56 10.04 12.47 7.02
CA LYS A 56 10.26 11.31 6.15
C LYS A 56 9.33 11.31 4.96
N VAL A 57 9.82 10.84 3.82
CA VAL A 57 8.96 10.59 2.64
C VAL A 57 8.17 9.31 2.88
N ALA A 58 6.85 9.40 2.84
CA ALA A 58 5.97 8.25 2.96
C ALA A 58 6.02 7.43 1.67
N ARG A 59 6.16 6.11 1.83
CA ARG A 59 5.99 5.14 0.76
C ARG A 59 4.84 4.21 1.12
N PHE A 60 3.72 4.38 0.44
CA PHE A 60 2.52 3.58 0.62
C PHE A 60 2.69 2.21 -0.03
N LYS A 61 2.25 1.17 0.66
CA LYS A 61 2.24 -0.22 0.18
C LYS A 61 0.89 -0.85 0.49
N LEU A 62 0.20 -1.32 -0.55
CA LEU A 62 -1.01 -2.11 -0.42
C LEU A 62 -0.68 -3.51 0.14
N VAL A 63 -1.50 -3.95 1.08
CA VAL A 63 -1.52 -5.30 1.65
C VAL A 63 -2.94 -5.82 1.49
N SER A 64 -3.13 -6.66 0.48
CA SER A 64 -4.42 -7.26 0.17
C SER A 64 -4.54 -8.65 0.78
N GLU A 65 -5.71 -8.95 1.32
CA GLU A 65 -6.03 -10.25 1.92
C GLU A 65 -7.41 -10.70 1.43
N ASP A 66 -7.53 -12.00 1.14
CA ASP A 66 -8.77 -12.59 0.64
C ASP A 66 -9.72 -12.94 1.79
N ASP A 67 -10.87 -12.27 1.84
CA ASP A 67 -11.91 -12.54 2.85
C ASP A 67 -12.97 -13.54 2.37
N VAL A 68 -12.89 -13.99 1.11
CA VAL A 68 -13.83 -14.90 0.43
C VAL A 68 -15.31 -14.51 0.57
N ALA A 69 -15.61 -13.23 0.83
CA ALA A 69 -16.94 -12.72 1.19
C ALA A 69 -17.60 -13.45 2.38
N ASP A 70 -16.80 -14.00 3.31
CA ASP A 70 -17.30 -14.64 4.53
C ASP A 70 -17.00 -13.78 5.78
N PRO A 71 -18.00 -13.50 6.64
CA PRO A 71 -17.79 -12.66 7.83
C PRO A 71 -16.74 -13.19 8.83
N ARG A 72 -16.57 -14.51 8.94
CA ARG A 72 -15.58 -15.12 9.85
C ARG A 72 -14.19 -14.94 9.28
N THR A 73 -14.01 -15.21 7.99
CA THR A 73 -12.72 -15.01 7.31
C THR A 73 -12.34 -13.54 7.31
N GLY A 74 -13.26 -12.62 6.99
CA GLY A 74 -13.01 -11.18 7.04
C GLY A 74 -12.59 -10.68 8.43
N THR A 75 -13.21 -11.19 9.49
CA THR A 75 -12.80 -10.88 10.88
C THR A 75 -11.38 -11.39 11.16
N ALA A 76 -11.04 -12.60 10.72
CA ALA A 76 -9.71 -13.17 10.92
C ALA A 76 -8.62 -12.42 10.14
N VAL A 77 -8.92 -12.02 8.91
CA VAL A 77 -8.04 -11.22 8.05
C VAL A 77 -7.75 -9.85 8.69
N ALA A 78 -8.77 -9.16 9.20
CA ALA A 78 -8.62 -7.82 9.79
C ALA A 78 -7.79 -7.80 11.09
N GLN A 79 -7.51 -8.95 11.70
CA GLN A 79 -6.73 -9.09 12.93
C GLN A 79 -5.25 -9.48 12.69
N ARG A 80 -4.83 -9.63 11.43
CA ARG A 80 -3.43 -9.90 11.06
C ARG A 80 -2.62 -8.62 10.97
#